data_AF-A0A7J2S5P2-F1
#
_entry.id   AF-A0A7J2S5P2-F1
#
_cell.length_a   1.000
_cell.length_b   1.000
_cell.length_c   1.000
_cell.angle_alpha   90.00
_cell.angle_beta   90.00
_cell.angle_gamma   90.00
#
_symmetry.space_group_name_H-M   'P 1'
#
loop_
_entity.id
_entity.type
_entity.pdbx_description
1 polymer ?
#
loop_
_entity_poly.entity_id
_entity_poly.type
_entity_poly.pdbx_seq_one_letter_code
_entity_poly.pdbx_strand_id
1 'polypeptide(L)'
;MGLEEDLLKDEHLEKELKPHPLSFFSLQSIAIFLLLWGIVFGWLINFSSYWVGFENFLKGFFGGFVFIPSLLVWWAVTLIGGVVFSLLFIRWRIFFLYILLLAIGTILMFMGGWLSVYHIFIPVYSICMGLMGIVVIDLYRRSHKYIVTNFRIIFKGG
;
A
#
# COMPACT_ATOMS: atom_id res chain seq x y z
N MET A 1 26.32 -19.51 3.17
CA MET A 1 26.65 -19.94 4.54
C MET A 1 25.59 -20.92 4.98
N GLY A 2 25.99 -22.18 5.11
CA GLY A 2 25.08 -23.28 5.43
C GLY A 2 24.55 -23.11 6.85
N LEU A 3 23.29 -23.46 7.09
CA LEU A 3 22.67 -23.41 8.41
C LEU A 3 23.42 -24.22 9.47
N GLU A 4 24.25 -25.17 9.03
CA GLU A 4 25.07 -26.05 9.86
C GLU A 4 26.28 -25.34 10.51
N GLU A 5 26.76 -24.22 9.96
CA GLU A 5 27.93 -23.51 10.50
C GLU A 5 27.62 -22.66 11.75
N ASP A 6 26.33 -22.35 12.00
CA ASP A 6 25.87 -21.54 13.14
C ASP A 6 25.39 -22.39 14.35
N LEU A 7 25.37 -23.71 14.21
CA LEU A 7 24.86 -24.63 15.24
C LEU A 7 25.94 -24.92 16.28
N LEU A 8 25.58 -24.84 17.56
CA LEU A 8 26.44 -25.25 18.67
C LEU A 8 26.66 -26.77 18.65
N LYS A 9 27.73 -27.25 19.32
CA LYS A 9 27.92 -28.70 19.53
C LYS A 9 26.68 -29.26 20.24
N ASP A 10 26.11 -30.33 19.67
CA ASP A 10 24.86 -30.99 20.08
C ASP A 10 23.55 -30.22 19.80
N GLU A 11 23.59 -29.13 19.04
CA GLU A 11 22.39 -28.41 18.60
C GLU A 11 21.78 -29.06 17.35
N HIS A 12 20.61 -29.69 17.51
CA HIS A 12 19.85 -30.29 16.40
C HIS A 12 18.72 -29.37 15.94
N LEU A 13 18.51 -29.36 14.62
CA LEU A 13 17.47 -28.60 13.95
C LEU A 13 16.16 -29.42 14.00
N GLU A 14 15.15 -28.92 14.72
CA GLU A 14 13.87 -29.62 14.81
C GLU A 14 12.95 -29.28 13.65
N LYS A 15 12.77 -27.97 13.39
CA LYS A 15 11.86 -27.46 12.34
C LYS A 15 12.33 -26.13 11.78
N GLU A 16 12.19 -25.99 10.46
CA GLU A 16 12.26 -24.70 9.77
C GLU A 16 10.83 -24.26 9.40
N LEU A 17 10.40 -23.12 9.92
CA LEU A 17 9.06 -22.58 9.77
C LEU A 17 9.11 -21.21 9.08
N LYS A 18 8.05 -20.90 8.32
CA LYS A 18 7.85 -19.59 7.72
C LYS A 18 6.82 -18.79 8.53
N PRO A 19 6.94 -17.46 8.62
CA PRO A 19 5.94 -16.63 9.27
C PRO A 19 4.56 -16.80 8.68
N HIS A 20 3.57 -16.89 9.57
CA HIS A 20 2.17 -16.84 9.17
C HIS A 20 1.87 -15.48 8.51
N PRO A 21 1.11 -15.41 7.39
CA PRO A 21 0.80 -14.16 6.70
C PRO A 21 0.25 -13.06 7.62
N LEU A 22 -0.57 -13.43 8.62
CA LEU A 22 -1.16 -12.50 9.58
C LEU A 22 -0.14 -11.85 10.53
N SER A 23 1.05 -12.40 10.72
CA SER A 23 2.07 -11.73 11.54
C SER A 23 2.59 -10.45 10.88
N PHE A 24 2.43 -10.33 9.55
CA PHE A 24 2.78 -9.16 8.76
C PHE A 24 1.56 -8.28 8.44
N PHE A 25 0.44 -8.47 9.14
CA PHE A 25 -0.80 -7.72 8.90
C PHE A 25 -0.61 -6.20 9.06
N SER A 26 0.31 -5.77 9.93
CA SER A 26 0.67 -4.36 10.07
C SER A 26 1.13 -3.74 8.75
N LEU A 27 2.00 -4.43 8.00
CA LEU A 27 2.45 -3.95 6.69
C LEU A 27 1.38 -4.17 5.61
N GLN A 28 0.66 -5.29 5.66
CA GLN A 28 -0.41 -5.56 4.71
C GLN A 28 -1.55 -4.55 4.80
N SER A 29 -1.84 -4.03 6.00
CA SER A 29 -2.90 -3.01 6.19
C SER A 29 -2.65 -1.72 5.40
N ILE A 30 -1.38 -1.34 5.21
CA ILE A 30 -0.96 -0.19 4.39
C ILE A 30 -1.35 -0.42 2.92
N ALA A 31 -1.07 -1.61 2.38
CA ALA A 31 -1.39 -1.94 0.99
C ALA A 31 -2.90 -2.17 0.79
N ILE A 32 -3.57 -2.81 1.76
CA ILE A 32 -5.01 -3.05 1.75
C ILE A 32 -5.78 -1.72 1.75
N PHE A 33 -5.32 -0.72 2.50
CA PHE A 33 -5.94 0.60 2.48
C PHE A 33 -5.98 1.21 1.07
N LEU A 34 -4.86 1.18 0.32
CA LEU A 34 -4.83 1.67 -1.06
C LEU A 34 -5.78 0.91 -1.98
N LEU A 35 -5.82 -0.41 -1.83
CA LEU A 35 -6.67 -1.27 -2.63
C LEU A 35 -8.14 -0.94 -2.38
N LEU A 36 -8.56 -0.91 -1.11
CA LEU A 36 -9.93 -0.59 -0.72
C LEU A 36 -10.29 0.84 -1.13
N TRP A 37 -9.39 1.80 -0.92
CA TRP A 37 -9.61 3.18 -1.33
C TRP A 37 -9.78 3.30 -2.84
N GLY A 38 -8.96 2.61 -3.65
CA GLY A 38 -9.12 2.56 -5.10
C GLY A 38 -10.49 2.03 -5.53
N ILE A 39 -10.99 0.96 -4.90
CA ILE A 39 -12.32 0.40 -5.18
C ILE A 39 -13.43 1.38 -4.78
N VAL A 40 -13.37 1.92 -3.56
CA VAL A 40 -14.38 2.86 -3.03
C VAL A 40 -14.40 4.13 -3.88
N PHE A 41 -13.24 4.65 -4.26
CA PHE A 41 -13.12 5.84 -5.10
C PHE A 41 -13.64 5.59 -6.51
N GLY A 42 -13.35 4.42 -7.10
CA GLY A 42 -13.90 4.02 -8.39
C GLY A 42 -15.43 3.90 -8.34
N TRP A 43 -15.97 3.32 -7.27
CA TRP A 43 -17.41 3.28 -7.04
C TRP A 43 -18.01 4.69 -6.90
N LEU A 44 -17.36 5.55 -6.11
CA LEU A 44 -17.82 6.91 -5.84
C LEU A 44 -17.92 7.73 -7.12
N ILE A 45 -16.89 7.74 -7.97
CA ILE A 45 -16.88 8.56 -9.18
C ILE A 45 -17.85 8.03 -10.25
N ASN A 46 -17.94 6.71 -10.42
CA ASN A 46 -18.64 6.13 -11.57
C ASN A 46 -20.11 5.80 -11.28
N PHE A 47 -20.47 5.46 -10.04
CA PHE A 47 -21.80 4.93 -9.72
C PHE A 47 -22.58 5.76 -8.70
N SER A 48 -21.93 6.68 -7.99
CA SER A 48 -22.57 7.43 -6.92
C SER A 48 -23.16 8.76 -7.42
N SER A 49 -24.47 8.96 -7.22
CA SER A 49 -25.12 10.25 -7.48
C SER A 49 -24.64 11.38 -6.55
N TYR A 50 -24.11 11.02 -5.37
CA TYR A 50 -23.53 11.98 -4.42
C TYR A 50 -22.26 12.67 -4.97
N TRP A 51 -21.53 11.98 -5.85
CA TRP A 51 -20.32 12.54 -6.44
C TRP A 51 -20.61 13.75 -7.33
N VAL A 52 -21.71 13.73 -8.09
CA VAL A 52 -22.07 14.84 -9.00
C VAL A 52 -22.28 16.15 -8.23
N GLY A 53 -22.98 16.10 -7.09
CA GLY A 53 -23.18 17.29 -6.25
C GLY A 53 -21.88 17.81 -5.64
N PHE A 54 -21.03 16.90 -5.18
CA PHE A 54 -19.74 17.23 -4.58
C PHE A 54 -18.72 17.76 -5.60
N GLU A 55 -18.68 17.18 -6.79
CA GLU A 55 -17.85 17.61 -7.90
C GLU A 55 -18.23 19.02 -8.36
N ASN A 56 -19.52 19.32 -8.46
CA ASN A 56 -20.00 20.66 -8.82
C ASN A 56 -19.64 21.71 -7.76
N PHE A 57 -19.73 21.35 -6.47
CA PHE A 57 -19.27 22.22 -5.38
C PHE A 57 -17.76 22.53 -5.51
N LEU A 58 -16.93 21.51 -5.74
CA LEU A 58 -15.49 21.69 -5.91
C LEU A 58 -15.12 22.45 -7.19
N LYS A 59 -15.83 22.23 -8.30
CA LYS A 59 -15.67 23.01 -9.55
C LYS A 59 -15.94 24.50 -9.33
N GLY A 60 -16.94 24.84 -8.51
CA GLY A 60 -17.24 26.23 -8.16
C GLY A 60 -16.08 26.93 -7.44
N PHE A 61 -15.26 26.18 -6.69
CA PHE A 61 -14.14 26.72 -5.93
C PHE A 61 -12.81 26.70 -6.71
N PHE A 62 -12.55 25.64 -7.47
CA PHE A 62 -11.28 25.40 -8.16
C PHE A 62 -11.28 25.70 -9.68
N GLY A 63 -12.43 26.14 -10.23
CA GLY A 63 -12.60 26.45 -11.65
C GLY A 63 -13.06 25.27 -12.51
N GLY A 64 -13.30 25.51 -13.80
CA GLY A 64 -13.97 24.57 -14.72
C GLY A 64 -13.20 23.30 -15.12
N PHE A 65 -12.03 23.03 -14.54
CA PHE A 65 -11.26 21.83 -14.86
C PHE A 65 -11.83 20.60 -14.16
N VAL A 66 -12.43 19.71 -14.96
CA VAL A 66 -13.20 18.55 -14.49
C VAL A 66 -12.36 17.53 -13.68
N PHE A 67 -11.06 17.42 -13.95
CA PHE A 67 -10.19 16.43 -13.30
C PHE A 67 -9.65 16.89 -11.93
N ILE A 68 -9.59 18.20 -11.66
CA ILE A 68 -8.97 18.76 -10.45
C ILE A 68 -9.69 18.30 -9.17
N PRO A 69 -11.04 18.36 -9.07
CA PRO A 69 -11.76 17.88 -7.89
C PRO A 69 -11.42 16.43 -7.54
N SER A 70 -11.44 15.54 -8.54
CA SER A 70 -11.14 14.11 -8.37
C SER A 70 -9.72 13.89 -7.87
N LEU A 71 -8.75 14.59 -8.47
CA LEU A 71 -7.35 14.47 -8.08
C LEU A 71 -7.11 14.99 -6.65
N LEU A 72 -7.74 16.09 -6.27
CA LEU A 72 -7.65 16.65 -4.91
C LEU A 72 -8.21 15.69 -3.87
N VAL A 73 -9.38 15.10 -4.12
CA VAL A 73 -9.99 14.14 -3.19
C VAL A 73 -9.13 12.90 -3.05
N TRP A 74 -8.61 12.38 -4.17
CA TRP A 74 -7.72 11.23 -4.18
C TRP A 74 -6.45 11.49 -3.37
N TRP A 75 -5.80 12.64 -3.57
CA TRP A 75 -4.63 13.07 -2.79
C TRP A 75 -4.98 13.26 -1.31
N ALA A 76 -6.04 14.01 -1.00
CA ALA A 76 -6.42 14.34 0.37
C ALA A 76 -6.69 13.09 1.20
N VAL A 77 -7.53 12.18 0.72
CA VAL A 77 -7.88 10.96 1.48
C VAL A 77 -6.69 10.03 1.62
N THR A 78 -5.87 9.87 0.56
CA THR A 78 -4.68 9.02 0.61
C THR A 78 -3.64 9.57 1.59
N LEU A 79 -3.42 10.90 1.59
CA LEU A 79 -2.49 11.54 2.53
C LEU A 79 -2.99 11.50 3.97
N ILE A 80 -4.29 11.73 4.20
CA ILE A 80 -4.89 11.59 5.54
C ILE A 80 -4.69 10.16 6.04
N GLY A 81 -4.99 9.15 5.22
CA GLY A 81 -4.70 7.75 5.55
C GLY A 81 -3.21 7.52 5.84
N GLY A 82 -2.32 8.10 5.04
CA GLY A 82 -0.89 8.05 5.25
C GLY A 82 -0.43 8.65 6.58
N VAL A 83 -0.99 9.79 6.99
CA VAL A 83 -0.73 10.40 8.29
C VAL A 83 -1.23 9.48 9.41
N VAL A 84 -2.45 8.97 9.30
CA VAL A 84 -3.02 8.04 10.30
C VAL A 84 -2.13 6.81 10.48
N PHE A 85 -1.73 6.14 9.39
CA PHE A 85 -0.83 4.99 9.47
C PHE A 85 0.56 5.35 9.99
N SER A 86 1.10 6.51 9.61
CA SER A 86 2.38 6.99 10.10
C SER A 86 2.37 7.20 11.61
N LEU A 87 1.27 7.74 12.16
CA LEU A 87 1.08 7.92 13.60
C LEU A 87 0.89 6.58 14.32
N LEU A 88 0.06 5.68 13.77
CA LEU A 88 -0.20 4.35 14.35
C LEU A 88 1.05 3.48 14.43
N PHE A 89 1.90 3.53 13.41
CA PHE A 89 3.13 2.73 13.35
C PHE A 89 4.39 3.48 13.79
N ILE A 90 4.27 4.77 14.18
CA ILE A 90 5.38 5.66 14.56
C ILE A 90 6.50 5.64 13.50
N ARG A 91 6.11 5.64 12.23
CA ARG A 91 7.02 5.48 11.08
C ARG A 91 6.66 6.48 9.98
N TRP A 92 7.28 7.66 10.02
CA TRP A 92 7.14 8.71 9.00
C TRP A 92 7.48 8.28 7.57
N ARG A 93 8.30 7.23 7.41
CA ARG A 93 8.60 6.65 6.09
C ARG A 93 7.34 6.22 5.33
N ILE A 94 6.28 5.78 6.04
CA ILE A 94 5.02 5.35 5.42
C ILE A 94 4.33 6.53 4.72
N PHE A 95 4.33 7.71 5.35
CA PHE A 95 3.75 8.91 4.77
C PHE A 95 4.48 9.34 3.49
N PHE A 96 5.81 9.33 3.50
CA PHE A 96 6.60 9.66 2.31
C PHE A 96 6.41 8.64 1.17
N LEU A 97 6.20 7.36 1.48
CA LEU A 97 5.84 6.36 0.46
C LEU A 97 4.52 6.69 -0.22
N TYR A 98 3.49 7.12 0.52
CA TYR A 98 2.22 7.55 -0.06
C TYR A 98 2.37 8.79 -0.95
N ILE A 99 3.16 9.78 -0.53
CA ILE A 99 3.47 10.95 -1.37
C ILE A 99 4.15 10.51 -2.66
N LEU A 100 5.15 9.63 -2.58
CA LEU A 100 5.86 9.13 -3.76
C LEU A 100 4.90 8.42 -4.72
N LEU A 101 4.00 7.56 -4.20
CA LEU A 101 3.01 6.84 -4.99
C LEU A 101 2.02 7.79 -5.70
N LEU A 102 1.56 8.82 -5.01
CA LEU A 102 0.68 9.85 -5.57
C LEU A 102 1.40 10.69 -6.62
N ALA A 103 2.66 11.06 -6.37
CA ALA A 103 3.49 11.81 -7.30
C ALA A 103 3.73 11.00 -8.59
N ILE A 104 4.12 9.74 -8.47
CA ILE A 104 4.32 8.83 -9.61
C ILE A 104 3.02 8.68 -10.41
N GLY A 105 1.88 8.43 -9.74
CA GLY A 105 0.59 8.28 -10.41
C GLY A 105 0.16 9.55 -11.14
N THR A 106 0.39 10.71 -10.53
CA THR A 106 0.08 12.01 -11.13
C THR A 106 0.98 12.26 -12.36
N ILE A 107 2.30 12.04 -12.23
CA ILE A 107 3.25 12.21 -13.34
C ILE A 107 2.90 11.28 -14.51
N LEU A 108 2.60 10.00 -14.24
CA LEU A 108 2.20 9.04 -15.26
C LEU A 108 0.92 9.47 -15.98
N MET A 109 -0.06 10.00 -15.25
CA MET A 109 -1.30 10.51 -15.84
C MET A 109 -1.05 11.70 -16.78
N PHE A 110 -0.15 12.62 -16.40
CA PHE A 110 0.23 13.76 -17.23
C PHE A 110 1.06 13.34 -18.46
N MET A 111 2.07 12.49 -18.28
CA MET A 111 2.92 12.00 -19.37
C MET A 111 2.15 11.13 -20.37
N GLY A 112 1.22 10.31 -19.89
CA GLY A 112 0.38 9.46 -20.73
C GLY A 112 -0.78 10.19 -21.40
N GLY A 113 -1.01 11.47 -21.09
CA GLY A 113 -2.15 12.23 -21.62
C GLY A 113 -3.52 11.70 -21.16
N TRP A 114 -3.57 10.90 -20.10
CA TRP A 114 -4.79 10.22 -19.62
C TRP A 114 -5.69 11.11 -18.74
N LEU A 115 -5.53 12.43 -18.84
CA LEU A 115 -6.34 13.41 -18.11
C LEU A 115 -7.84 13.31 -18.45
N SER A 116 -8.18 12.90 -19.67
CA SER A 116 -9.59 12.69 -20.09
C SER A 116 -10.20 11.42 -19.48
N VAL A 117 -9.38 10.45 -19.09
CA VAL A 117 -9.81 9.13 -18.58
C VAL A 117 -9.50 8.98 -17.08
N TYR A 118 -9.41 10.10 -16.36
CA TYR A 118 -9.04 10.15 -14.93
C TYR A 118 -9.93 9.26 -14.05
N HIS A 119 -11.22 9.15 -14.40
CA HIS A 119 -12.25 8.39 -13.67
C HIS A 119 -11.99 6.88 -13.66
N ILE A 120 -11.23 6.36 -14.64
CA ILE A 120 -10.80 4.96 -14.70
C ILE A 120 -9.35 4.85 -14.22
N PHE A 121 -8.48 5.76 -14.65
CA PHE A 121 -7.06 5.69 -14.37
C PHE A 121 -6.75 5.72 -12.88
N ILE A 122 -7.33 6.65 -12.13
CA ILE A 122 -7.02 6.83 -10.70
C ILE A 122 -7.42 5.59 -9.87
N PRO A 123 -8.66 5.05 -9.99
CA PRO A 123 -9.04 3.80 -9.32
C PRO A 123 -8.14 2.62 -9.70
N VAL A 124 -7.92 2.41 -11.01
CA VAL A 124 -7.14 1.27 -11.51
C VAL A 124 -5.70 1.35 -11.02
N TYR A 125 -5.07 2.52 -11.11
CA TYR A 125 -3.72 2.75 -10.60
C TYR A 125 -3.62 2.43 -9.10
N SER A 126 -4.57 2.92 -8.30
CA SER A 126 -4.59 2.70 -6.85
C SER A 126 -4.73 1.21 -6.50
N ILE A 127 -5.59 0.48 -7.22
CA ILE A 127 -5.77 -0.97 -7.06
C ILE A 127 -4.49 -1.71 -7.47
N CYS A 128 -3.89 -1.37 -8.61
CA CYS A 128 -2.65 -1.97 -9.07
C CYS A 128 -1.51 -1.77 -8.08
N MET A 129 -1.35 -0.55 -7.53
CA MET A 129 -0.33 -0.27 -6.53
C MET A 129 -0.60 -0.97 -5.20
N GLY A 130 -1.87 -1.09 -4.78
CA GLY A 130 -2.26 -1.88 -3.62
C GLY A 130 -1.92 -3.37 -3.78
N LEU A 131 -2.26 -3.97 -4.93
CA LEU A 131 -1.92 -5.37 -5.25
C LEU A 131 -0.41 -5.58 -5.32
N MET A 132 0.31 -4.67 -5.97
CA MET A 132 1.78 -4.70 -6.03
C MET A 132 2.38 -4.64 -4.63
N GLY A 133 1.85 -3.77 -3.75
CA GLY A 133 2.25 -3.69 -2.35
C GLY A 133 2.09 -5.03 -1.61
N ILE A 134 0.95 -5.71 -1.79
CA ILE A 134 0.70 -7.03 -1.19
C ILE A 134 1.74 -8.06 -1.67
N VAL A 135 2.06 -8.08 -2.97
CA VAL A 135 3.07 -8.99 -3.52
C VAL A 135 4.45 -8.70 -2.95
N VAL A 136 4.86 -7.43 -2.88
CA VAL A 136 6.15 -7.01 -2.29
C VAL A 136 6.23 -7.42 -0.82
N ILE A 137 5.15 -7.26 -0.06
CA ILE A 137 5.09 -7.67 1.35
C ILE A 137 5.17 -9.19 1.48
N ASP A 138 4.54 -9.96 0.59
CA ASP A 138 4.66 -11.42 0.62
C ASP A 138 6.08 -11.90 0.26
N LEU A 139 6.74 -11.24 -0.69
CA LEU A 139 8.15 -11.50 -0.99
C LEU A 139 9.06 -11.18 0.21
N TYR A 140 8.81 -10.06 0.90
CA TYR A 140 9.52 -9.70 2.13
C TYR A 140 9.24 -10.70 3.26
N ARG A 141 8.01 -11.19 3.40
CA ARG A 141 7.68 -12.25 4.37
C ARG A 141 8.45 -13.53 4.08
N ARG A 142 8.56 -13.92 2.80
CA ARG A 142 9.26 -15.15 2.38
C ARG A 142 10.76 -15.09 2.63
N SER A 143 11.36 -13.91 2.80
CA SER A 143 12.77 -13.78 3.17
C SER A 143 13.03 -14.14 4.64
N HIS A 144 12.02 -14.08 5.50
CA HIS A 144 12.13 -14.39 6.92
C HIS A 144 11.89 -15.89 7.18
N LYS A 145 12.75 -16.48 8.01
CA LYS A 145 12.77 -17.88 8.40
C LYS A 145 12.89 -18.00 9.92
N TYR A 146 12.07 -18.86 10.51
CA TYR A 146 12.17 -19.26 11.90
C TYR A 146 12.77 -20.65 11.97
N ILE A 147 13.93 -20.78 12.60
CA ILE A 147 14.60 -22.06 12.79
C ILE A 147 14.46 -22.42 14.26
N VAL A 148 13.73 -23.49 14.54
CA VAL A 148 13.58 -24.02 15.90
C VAL A 148 14.62 -25.12 16.09
N THR A 149 15.47 -24.94 17.09
CA THR A 149 16.43 -25.96 17.54
C THR A 149 16.03 -26.43 18.94
N ASN A 150 16.66 -27.52 19.41
CA ASN A 150 16.43 -28.06 20.75
C ASN A 150 16.77 -27.06 21.88
N PHE A 151 17.63 -26.07 21.61
CA PHE A 151 18.07 -25.10 22.62
C PHE A 151 17.54 -23.68 22.43
N ARG A 152 17.18 -23.27 21.22
CA ARG A 152 16.76 -21.87 20.93
C ARG A 152 15.92 -21.75 19.66
N ILE A 153 15.32 -20.58 19.50
CA ILE A 153 14.67 -20.16 18.26
C ILE A 153 15.58 -19.13 17.60
N ILE A 154 16.05 -19.43 16.39
CA ILE A 154 16.89 -18.55 15.59
C ILE A 154 16.00 -17.88 14.55
N PHE A 155 16.03 -16.55 14.54
CA PHE A 155 15.39 -15.72 13.54
C PHE A 155 16.42 -15.43 12.44
N LYS A 156 16.25 -16.01 11.25
CA LYS A 156 17.10 -15.72 10.08
C LYS A 156 16.28 -15.04 8.99
N GLY A 157 16.85 -13.99 8.41
CA GLY A 157 16.19 -13.24 7.35
C GLY A 157 15.60 -11.93 7.84
N GLY A 158 15.64 -10.94 6.94
CA GLY A 158 15.43 -9.51 7.18
C GLY A 158 16.08 -8.74 6.05
#